data_AF-A0A918QEF8-F1
#
_entry.id   AF-A0A918QEF8-F1
#
_cell.length_a   1.000
_cell.length_b   1.000
_cell.length_c   1.000
_cell.angle_alpha   90.00
_cell.angle_beta   90.00
_cell.angle_gamma   90.00
#
_symmetry.space_group_name_H-M   'P 1'
#
loop_
_entity.id
_entity.type
_entity.pdbx_description
1 polymer ?
#
loop_
_entity_poly.entity_id
_entity_poly.type
_entity_poly.pdbx_seq_one_letter_code
_entity_poly.pdbx_strand_id
1 'polypeptide(L)'
;MTSPPRPAGTETTSGNLILDHYECLPAVVAACVTDPSPRLEAEGFRPGFAFPALDPATRAYYSAATARWQPLGTYRDRPLTLLDLTGNPATGTTKTFASLLIVARAVEHIRRTGTPVMLFTPTSGNKGTALRDAVLRALEAGLAEPHELRITTLAPLSSHAKLRRSRLSTDSELQALNPLLLLDSERPEDVKPLARAFADARARAWARETGGRLWFSLELENYLIADAARAFFENRVDPCDHGPRRLHAHAVSSAFGLLGYHRGRTVLEESGESSPESRPASLLVQHLNTPDMVLSWKYGSFDRSRLPRYTLDTATGLHVQHEDPSFPRTVHRLDEVLDPTFYTQRPATSPAMNELIGRHGGAGIVVSLQECLERYPLVFGLLADTAARLPDDPRTLTEWSLVMALTGVLNAIDRDLVGDGPVVVHGSGTYARGDYDAVGAADYHVVHSVEDVAAAVWKR
;
A
#
# COMPACT_ATOMS: atom_id res chain seq x y z
N MET A 1 1.49 23.66 44.03
CA MET A 1 1.21 24.04 42.63
C MET A 1 1.78 22.95 41.75
N THR A 2 0.93 22.00 41.35
CA THR A 2 1.24 20.94 40.39
C THR A 2 1.36 21.57 39.01
N SER A 3 2.47 21.32 38.32
CA SER A 3 2.63 21.73 36.92
C SER A 3 1.47 21.17 36.08
N PRO A 4 0.92 21.95 35.15
CA PRO A 4 -0.12 21.46 34.25
C PRO A 4 0.43 20.31 33.38
N PRO A 5 -0.41 19.35 32.98
CA PRO A 5 0.00 18.31 32.03
C PRO A 5 0.42 18.96 30.70
N ARG A 6 1.53 18.48 30.13
CA ARG A 6 2.00 18.86 28.79
C ARG A 6 0.92 18.53 27.74
N PRO A 7 0.68 19.40 26.74
CA PRO A 7 -0.20 19.06 25.62
C PRO A 7 0.37 17.88 24.80
N ALA A 8 -0.52 17.08 24.22
CA ALA A 8 -0.19 16.00 23.30
C ALA A 8 0.69 16.51 22.15
N GLY A 9 1.69 15.70 21.76
CA GLY A 9 2.93 16.10 21.10
C GLY A 9 2.78 16.95 19.84
N THR A 10 3.43 18.11 19.85
CA THR A 10 3.63 19.00 18.69
C THR A 10 4.86 18.63 17.86
N GLU A 11 5.64 17.63 18.28
CA GLU A 11 6.90 17.27 17.65
C GLU A 11 6.72 16.12 16.67
N THR A 12 7.36 16.25 15.51
CA THR A 12 7.44 15.17 14.52
C THR A 12 8.35 14.07 15.06
N THR A 13 7.83 12.85 15.19
CA THR A 13 8.63 11.68 15.58
C THR A 13 8.90 10.80 14.37
N SER A 14 10.15 10.40 14.16
CA SER A 14 10.53 9.46 13.08
C SER A 14 10.93 8.09 13.65
N GLY A 15 10.79 7.05 12.86
CA GLY A 15 11.25 5.70 13.20
C GLY A 15 11.41 4.82 11.98
N ASN A 16 11.93 3.61 12.19
CA ASN A 16 12.01 2.58 11.16
C ASN A 16 11.07 1.43 11.51
N LEU A 17 10.02 1.23 10.70
CA LEU A 17 8.96 0.27 11.01
C LEU A 17 9.42 -1.19 11.04
N ILE A 18 10.55 -1.51 10.42
CA ILE A 18 11.07 -2.88 10.42
C ILE A 18 12.17 -3.04 11.46
N LEU A 19 13.15 -2.13 11.49
CA LEU A 19 14.31 -2.25 12.39
C LEU A 19 13.96 -2.00 13.85
N ASP A 20 13.03 -1.08 14.13
CA ASP A 20 12.65 -0.75 15.51
C ASP A 20 11.76 -1.83 16.15
N HIS A 21 11.25 -2.77 15.34
CA HIS A 21 10.25 -3.77 15.74
C HIS A 21 10.57 -5.16 15.16
N TYR A 22 11.83 -5.42 14.85
CA TYR A 22 12.25 -6.63 14.13
C TYR A 22 11.97 -7.90 14.93
N GLU A 23 12.20 -7.82 16.24
CA GLU A 23 11.94 -8.85 17.23
C GLU A 23 10.46 -9.21 17.35
N CYS A 24 9.55 -8.34 16.93
CA CYS A 24 8.11 -8.61 16.92
C CYS A 24 7.67 -9.43 15.70
N LEU A 25 8.47 -9.48 14.62
CA LEU A 25 8.10 -10.15 13.37
C LEU A 25 7.71 -11.63 13.56
N PRO A 26 8.42 -12.46 14.36
CA PRO A 26 8.02 -13.83 14.61
C PRO A 26 6.62 -13.97 15.21
N ALA A 27 6.26 -13.11 16.17
CA ALA A 27 4.93 -13.11 16.78
C ALA A 27 3.84 -12.73 15.77
N VAL A 28 4.11 -11.71 14.94
CA VAL A 28 3.19 -11.31 13.86
C VAL A 28 3.02 -12.42 12.82
N VAL A 29 4.10 -13.11 12.44
CA VAL A 29 4.05 -14.27 11.54
C VAL A 29 3.19 -15.37 12.15
N ALA A 30 3.40 -15.72 13.42
CA ALA A 30 2.60 -16.74 14.11
C ALA A 30 1.11 -16.37 14.16
N ALA A 31 0.78 -15.08 14.32
CA ALA A 31 -0.59 -14.60 14.34
C ALA A 31 -1.26 -14.53 12.95
N CYS A 32 -0.48 -14.40 11.88
CA CYS A 32 -0.99 -14.16 10.52
C CYS A 32 -0.87 -15.37 9.57
N VAL A 33 0.02 -16.32 9.85
CA VAL A 33 0.41 -17.38 8.91
C VAL A 33 0.18 -18.75 9.53
N THR A 34 -0.71 -19.54 8.94
CA THR A 34 -1.03 -20.90 9.42
C THR A 34 0.16 -21.86 9.31
N ASP A 35 0.91 -21.81 8.21
CA ASP A 35 2.13 -22.59 8.01
C ASP A 35 3.26 -21.70 7.47
N PRO A 36 4.27 -21.36 8.30
CA PRO A 36 5.39 -20.52 7.91
C PRO A 36 6.47 -21.27 7.10
N SER A 37 6.36 -22.58 6.94
CA SER A 37 7.36 -23.42 6.26
C SER A 37 7.44 -23.10 4.77
N PRO A 38 8.63 -23.24 4.14
CA PRO A 38 8.74 -23.07 2.70
C PRO A 38 7.98 -24.16 1.95
N ARG A 39 7.44 -23.81 0.79
CA ARG A 39 6.91 -24.75 -0.19
C ARG A 39 7.90 -24.84 -1.33
N LEU A 40 8.47 -26.03 -1.55
CA LEU A 40 9.66 -26.21 -2.40
C LEU A 40 9.34 -26.69 -3.81
N GLU A 41 8.12 -27.17 -4.04
CA GLU A 41 7.63 -27.56 -5.35
C GLU A 41 7.69 -26.37 -6.30
N ALA A 42 8.06 -26.61 -7.56
CA ALA A 42 8.09 -25.56 -8.56
C ALA A 42 6.71 -24.91 -8.72
N GLU A 43 5.63 -25.72 -8.72
CA GLU A 43 4.26 -25.21 -8.70
C GLU A 43 3.91 -24.66 -7.33
N GLY A 44 3.72 -23.35 -7.27
CA GLY A 44 3.33 -22.67 -6.04
C GLY A 44 4.48 -22.56 -5.04
N PHE A 45 5.72 -22.53 -5.50
CA PHE A 45 6.88 -22.23 -4.68
C PHE A 45 6.64 -20.98 -3.81
N ARG A 46 7.05 -21.05 -2.53
CA ARG A 46 7.16 -19.89 -1.62
C ARG A 46 8.35 -20.07 -0.66
N PRO A 47 9.16 -19.02 -0.39
CA PRO A 47 10.41 -19.12 0.38
C PRO A 47 10.25 -19.35 1.90
N GLY A 48 9.04 -19.59 2.41
CA GLY A 48 8.74 -19.63 3.85
C GLY A 48 8.75 -18.23 4.47
N PHE A 49 8.55 -18.10 5.79
CA PHE A 49 8.46 -16.82 6.52
C PHE A 49 9.65 -16.57 7.46
N ALA A 50 10.83 -17.06 7.09
CA ALA A 50 12.08 -16.72 7.75
C ALA A 50 12.65 -15.40 7.20
N PHE A 51 13.35 -14.65 8.04
CA PHE A 51 14.02 -13.39 7.69
C PHE A 51 15.51 -13.47 8.08
N PRO A 52 16.40 -12.76 7.38
CA PRO A 52 17.84 -12.79 7.65
C PRO A 52 18.18 -12.22 9.05
N ALA A 53 19.29 -12.63 9.64
CA ALA A 53 19.77 -12.01 10.88
C ALA A 53 20.11 -10.52 10.68
N LEU A 54 19.96 -9.69 11.72
CA LEU A 54 20.25 -8.24 11.66
C LEU A 54 21.76 -7.90 11.72
N ASP A 55 22.49 -8.33 10.70
CA ASP A 55 23.86 -7.88 10.42
C ASP A 55 23.89 -6.46 9.80
N PRO A 56 25.08 -5.83 9.64
CA PRO A 56 25.18 -4.49 9.05
C PRO A 56 24.55 -4.37 7.65
N ALA A 57 24.68 -5.39 6.80
CA ALA A 57 24.13 -5.39 5.45
C ALA A 57 22.59 -5.40 5.47
N THR A 58 22.00 -6.24 6.33
CA THR A 58 20.56 -6.36 6.52
C THR A 58 19.98 -5.08 7.12
N ARG A 59 20.71 -4.41 8.02
CA ARG A 59 20.34 -3.09 8.53
C ARG A 59 20.38 -2.01 7.45
N ALA A 60 21.41 -1.99 6.62
CA ALA A 60 21.49 -1.07 5.49
C ALA A 60 20.33 -1.27 4.51
N TYR A 61 19.98 -2.52 4.21
CA TYR A 61 18.84 -2.89 3.39
C TYR A 61 17.51 -2.37 3.94
N TYR A 62 17.22 -2.60 5.23
CA TYR A 62 15.97 -2.14 5.85
C TYR A 62 15.93 -0.65 6.21
N SER A 63 17.03 0.09 6.05
CA SER A 63 17.11 1.53 6.36
C SER A 63 16.03 2.37 5.67
N ALA A 64 15.49 1.90 4.54
CA ALA A 64 14.43 2.55 3.78
C ALA A 64 13.03 2.48 4.41
N ALA A 65 12.82 1.63 5.42
CA ALA A 65 11.52 1.44 6.06
C ALA A 65 11.15 2.57 7.05
N THR A 66 11.38 3.81 6.66
CA THR A 66 11.15 4.98 7.52
C THR A 66 9.67 5.38 7.55
N ALA A 67 9.21 5.80 8.72
CA ALA A 67 7.90 6.39 8.96
C ALA A 67 8.02 7.62 9.85
N ARG A 68 7.04 8.52 9.74
CA ARG A 68 6.96 9.72 10.59
C ARG A 68 5.55 9.89 11.15
N TRP A 69 5.49 10.28 12.40
CA TRP A 69 4.29 10.74 13.08
C TRP A 69 4.31 12.27 13.11
N GLN A 70 3.43 12.90 12.33
CA GLN A 70 3.45 14.34 12.07
C GLN A 70 2.10 14.96 12.43
N PRO A 71 2.01 15.78 13.49
CA PRO A 71 0.81 16.57 13.76
C PRO A 71 0.49 17.49 12.57
N LEU A 72 -0.78 17.54 12.15
CA LEU A 72 -1.27 18.41 11.06
C LEU A 72 -2.10 19.61 11.59
N GLY A 73 -2.21 19.75 12.91
CA GLY A 73 -3.09 20.74 13.55
C GLY A 73 -4.48 20.18 13.83
N THR A 74 -5.51 21.04 13.72
CA THR A 74 -6.90 20.68 14.03
C THR A 74 -7.83 21.02 12.88
N TYR A 75 -8.92 20.26 12.78
CA TYR A 75 -10.05 20.57 11.89
C TYR A 75 -11.37 20.35 12.62
N ARG A 76 -12.18 21.42 12.76
CA ARG A 76 -13.38 21.45 13.60
C ARG A 76 -13.13 20.87 15.00
N ASP A 77 -12.10 21.40 15.66
CA ASP A 77 -11.63 21.00 17.00
C ASP A 77 -11.10 19.56 17.12
N ARG A 78 -11.03 18.79 16.03
CA ARG A 78 -10.46 17.44 16.03
C ARG A 78 -8.97 17.48 15.67
N PRO A 79 -8.08 16.96 16.54
CA PRO A 79 -6.67 16.83 16.20
C PRO A 79 -6.47 15.89 15.01
N LEU A 80 -5.64 16.32 14.07
CA LEU A 80 -5.23 15.54 12.91
C LEU A 80 -3.75 15.21 13.01
N THR A 81 -3.40 13.95 12.73
CA THR A 81 -2.02 13.48 12.65
C THR A 81 -1.83 12.71 11.34
N LEU A 82 -0.74 12.98 10.64
CA LEU A 82 -0.25 12.17 9.54
C LEU A 82 0.70 11.09 10.06
N LEU A 83 0.33 9.84 9.85
CA LEU A 83 1.28 8.73 9.82
C LEU A 83 1.84 8.65 8.40
N ASP A 84 2.96 9.34 8.17
CA ASP A 84 3.66 9.38 6.89
C ASP A 84 4.47 8.10 6.69
N LEU A 85 4.06 7.31 5.69
CA LEU A 85 4.64 6.03 5.33
C LEU A 85 5.40 6.11 3.99
N THR A 86 5.73 7.32 3.54
CA THR A 86 6.31 7.60 2.22
C THR A 86 7.82 7.86 2.25
N GLY A 87 8.47 7.66 3.41
CA GLY A 87 9.84 8.11 3.67
C GLY A 87 10.96 7.49 2.83
N ASN A 88 10.68 6.46 2.02
CA ASN A 88 11.65 5.94 1.04
C ASN A 88 11.59 6.79 -0.25
N PRO A 89 12.61 7.62 -0.54
CA PRO A 89 12.60 8.52 -1.69
C PRO A 89 12.54 7.77 -3.03
N ALA A 90 13.10 6.54 -3.09
CA ALA A 90 13.10 5.74 -4.30
C ALA A 90 11.68 5.31 -4.72
N THR A 91 10.73 5.23 -3.79
CA THR A 91 9.39 4.66 -4.07
C THR A 91 8.24 5.60 -3.72
N GLY A 92 8.38 6.49 -2.72
CA GLY A 92 7.35 7.42 -2.27
C GLY A 92 6.05 6.73 -1.84
N THR A 93 6.11 5.48 -1.37
CA THR A 93 4.91 4.68 -1.05
C THR A 93 5.09 3.76 0.14
N THR A 94 4.00 3.54 0.86
CA THR A 94 3.90 2.54 1.95
C THR A 94 4.19 1.11 1.51
N LYS A 95 4.11 0.80 0.20
CA LYS A 95 4.41 -0.54 -0.33
C LYS A 95 5.87 -0.96 -0.10
N THR A 96 6.74 -0.02 0.28
CA THR A 96 8.13 -0.27 0.67
C THR A 96 8.25 -1.36 1.74
N PHE A 97 7.48 -1.28 2.83
CA PHE A 97 7.71 -2.16 3.98
C PHE A 97 7.42 -3.63 3.65
N ALA A 98 6.27 -3.89 3.02
CA ALA A 98 5.92 -5.23 2.55
C ALA A 98 6.93 -5.74 1.52
N SER A 99 7.38 -4.86 0.61
CA SER A 99 8.36 -5.24 -0.42
C SER A 99 9.71 -5.63 0.17
N LEU A 100 10.17 -4.91 1.20
CA LEU A 100 11.40 -5.22 1.90
C LEU A 100 11.32 -6.59 2.61
N LEU A 101 10.21 -6.88 3.30
CA LEU A 101 10.02 -8.19 3.96
C LEU A 101 9.85 -9.33 2.95
N ILE A 102 9.14 -9.11 1.84
CA ILE A 102 8.99 -10.09 0.74
C ILE A 102 10.36 -10.48 0.19
N VAL A 103 11.18 -9.50 -0.18
CA VAL A 103 12.50 -9.76 -0.77
C VAL A 103 13.47 -10.36 0.27
N ALA A 104 13.39 -9.93 1.53
CA ALA A 104 14.21 -10.52 2.59
C ALA A 104 13.93 -12.01 2.81
N ARG A 105 12.69 -12.47 2.64
CA ARG A 105 12.35 -13.90 2.68
C ARG A 105 13.00 -14.67 1.53
N ALA A 106 13.00 -14.09 0.33
CA ALA A 106 13.69 -14.68 -0.81
C ALA A 106 15.20 -14.77 -0.56
N VAL A 107 15.82 -13.70 -0.05
CA VAL A 107 17.23 -13.66 0.36
C VAL A 107 17.52 -14.75 1.39
N GLU A 108 16.71 -14.87 2.45
CA GLU A 108 16.93 -15.87 3.48
C GLU A 108 16.81 -17.30 2.94
N HIS A 109 15.86 -17.53 2.02
CA HIS A 109 15.75 -18.80 1.33
C HIS A 109 16.98 -19.12 0.48
N ILE A 110 17.47 -18.15 -0.31
CA ILE A 110 18.68 -18.29 -1.12
C ILE A 110 19.87 -18.63 -0.21
N ARG A 111 20.11 -17.87 0.85
CA ARG A 111 21.22 -18.09 1.79
C ARG A 111 21.21 -19.48 2.41
N ARG A 112 20.03 -19.99 2.77
CA ARG A 112 19.88 -21.30 3.40
C ARG A 112 19.99 -22.48 2.44
N THR A 113 19.67 -22.29 1.16
CA THR A 113 19.45 -23.41 0.22
C THR A 113 20.35 -23.35 -1.01
N GLY A 114 20.98 -22.21 -1.29
CA GLY A 114 21.65 -21.93 -2.54
C GLY A 114 20.74 -21.88 -3.77
N THR A 115 19.40 -21.92 -3.60
CA THR A 115 18.45 -21.97 -4.71
C THR A 115 18.06 -20.55 -5.15
N PRO A 116 18.35 -20.14 -6.40
CA PRO A 116 17.97 -18.83 -6.91
C PRO A 116 16.45 -18.61 -6.92
N VAL A 117 16.01 -17.38 -6.66
CA VAL A 117 14.60 -16.98 -6.64
C VAL A 117 14.34 -15.86 -7.65
N MET A 118 13.35 -16.10 -8.51
CA MET A 118 12.77 -15.11 -9.40
C MET A 118 11.39 -14.69 -8.86
N LEU A 119 11.27 -13.46 -8.38
CA LEU A 119 9.98 -12.89 -8.00
C LEU A 119 9.21 -12.53 -9.26
N PHE A 120 7.98 -13.05 -9.39
CA PHE A 120 7.07 -12.67 -10.46
C PHE A 120 5.80 -12.08 -9.88
N THR A 121 5.49 -10.83 -10.22
CA THR A 121 4.47 -10.09 -9.47
C THR A 121 3.60 -9.20 -10.36
N PRO A 122 2.26 -9.37 -10.32
CA PRO A 122 1.34 -8.40 -10.92
C PRO A 122 1.26 -7.15 -10.03
N THR A 123 1.15 -5.99 -10.68
CA THR A 123 1.15 -4.67 -10.03
C THR A 123 0.39 -3.63 -10.85
N SER A 124 0.18 -2.44 -10.28
CA SER A 124 -0.40 -1.25 -10.93
C SER A 124 0.48 -0.01 -10.75
N GLY A 125 1.78 -0.20 -10.50
CA GLY A 125 2.71 0.87 -10.17
C GLY A 125 3.40 0.64 -8.83
N ASN A 126 2.87 1.22 -7.76
CA ASN A 126 3.51 1.34 -6.44
C ASN A 126 4.16 0.05 -5.91
N LYS A 127 3.45 -1.08 -5.94
CA LYS A 127 3.98 -2.38 -5.50
C LYS A 127 5.16 -2.84 -6.37
N GLY A 128 5.10 -2.59 -7.67
CA GLY A 128 6.12 -3.02 -8.64
C GLY A 128 7.38 -2.20 -8.45
N THR A 129 7.23 -0.87 -8.38
CA THR A 129 8.29 0.06 -8.01
C THR A 129 8.95 -0.31 -6.68
N ALA A 130 8.16 -0.58 -5.63
CA ALA A 130 8.70 -0.92 -4.31
C ALA A 130 9.41 -2.27 -4.25
N LEU A 131 8.93 -3.29 -4.96
CA LEU A 131 9.61 -4.59 -5.05
C LEU A 131 10.90 -4.52 -5.88
N ARG A 132 10.90 -3.74 -6.97
CA ARG A 132 12.11 -3.49 -7.76
C ARG A 132 13.15 -2.73 -6.94
N ASP A 133 12.74 -1.71 -6.20
CA ASP A 133 13.63 -1.00 -5.26
C ASP A 133 14.18 -1.96 -4.18
N ALA A 134 13.33 -2.80 -3.58
CA ALA A 134 13.78 -3.78 -2.60
C ALA A 134 14.79 -4.78 -3.19
N VAL A 135 14.57 -5.31 -4.40
CA VAL A 135 15.57 -6.18 -5.04
C VAL A 135 16.88 -5.42 -5.27
N LEU A 136 16.82 -4.22 -5.84
CA LEU A 136 18.04 -3.42 -6.07
C LEU A 136 18.82 -3.18 -4.77
N ARG A 137 18.12 -2.81 -3.68
CA ARG A 137 18.73 -2.62 -2.36
C ARG A 137 19.36 -3.88 -1.80
N ALA A 138 18.75 -5.04 -2.03
CA ALA A 138 19.32 -6.32 -1.58
C ALA A 138 20.63 -6.62 -2.33
N LEU A 139 20.68 -6.35 -3.64
CA LEU A 139 21.90 -6.49 -4.45
C LEU A 139 22.98 -5.50 -4.00
N GLU A 140 22.62 -4.23 -3.80
CA GLU A 140 23.57 -3.19 -3.38
C GLU A 140 24.12 -3.40 -1.97
N ALA A 141 23.33 -4.00 -1.08
CA ALA A 141 23.77 -4.39 0.25
C ALA A 141 24.56 -5.73 0.27
N GLY A 142 24.74 -6.39 -0.87
CA GLY A 142 25.43 -7.68 -0.96
C GLY A 142 24.68 -8.82 -0.26
N LEU A 143 23.35 -8.74 -0.19
CA LEU A 143 22.52 -9.78 0.43
C LEU A 143 22.32 -11.00 -0.48
N ALA A 144 22.39 -10.79 -1.79
CA ALA A 144 22.33 -11.79 -2.85
C ALA A 144 23.02 -11.25 -4.12
N GLU A 145 23.49 -12.15 -4.98
CA GLU A 145 24.04 -11.81 -6.29
C GLU A 145 22.95 -11.63 -7.35
N PRO A 146 23.19 -10.86 -8.44
CA PRO A 146 22.19 -10.59 -9.48
C PRO A 146 21.53 -11.83 -10.10
N HIS A 147 22.27 -12.93 -10.21
CA HIS A 147 21.77 -14.17 -10.78
C HIS A 147 20.98 -15.02 -9.78
N GLU A 148 21.15 -14.77 -8.47
CA GLU A 148 20.47 -15.47 -7.38
C GLU A 148 19.11 -14.86 -7.06
N LEU A 149 19.00 -13.53 -7.10
CA LEU A 149 17.78 -12.79 -6.78
C LEU A 149 17.35 -11.91 -7.95
N ARG A 150 16.19 -12.22 -8.52
CA ARG A 150 15.65 -11.51 -9.69
C ARG A 150 14.19 -11.11 -9.48
N ILE A 151 13.73 -10.15 -10.28
CA ILE A 151 12.33 -9.74 -10.31
C ILE A 151 11.83 -9.40 -11.71
N THR A 152 10.63 -9.91 -12.01
CA THR A 152 9.79 -9.39 -13.08
C THR A 152 8.46 -8.89 -12.53
N THR A 153 8.11 -7.69 -12.96
CA THR A 153 6.83 -7.05 -12.67
C THR A 153 6.00 -6.96 -13.93
N LEU A 154 4.72 -7.32 -13.84
CA LEU A 154 3.72 -7.12 -14.89
C LEU A 154 2.72 -6.05 -14.43
N ALA A 155 2.63 -4.95 -15.18
CA ALA A 155 1.68 -3.86 -14.91
C ALA A 155 0.81 -3.57 -16.13
N PRO A 156 -0.36 -2.91 -16.00
CA PRO A 156 -1.08 -2.38 -17.14
C PRO A 156 -0.26 -1.30 -17.83
N LEU A 157 -0.34 -1.21 -19.16
CA LEU A 157 0.30 -0.14 -19.94
C LEU A 157 -0.17 1.26 -19.47
N SER A 158 -1.44 1.39 -19.07
CA SER A 158 -2.01 2.62 -18.51
C SER A 158 -1.35 3.06 -17.20
N SER A 159 -0.69 2.16 -16.46
CA SER A 159 0.04 2.48 -15.23
C SER A 159 1.51 2.85 -15.45
N HIS A 160 2.00 2.93 -16.70
CA HIS A 160 3.44 3.14 -16.97
C HIS A 160 4.01 4.37 -16.26
N ALA A 161 3.23 5.45 -16.18
CA ALA A 161 3.66 6.70 -15.57
C ALA A 161 4.02 6.55 -14.08
N LYS A 162 3.52 5.52 -13.37
CA LYS A 162 3.82 5.26 -11.95
C LYS A 162 5.08 4.42 -11.74
N LEU A 163 5.68 3.90 -12.82
CA LEU A 163 6.86 3.06 -12.76
C LEU A 163 8.11 3.92 -12.81
N ARG A 164 9.07 3.59 -11.93
CA ARG A 164 10.26 4.39 -11.73
C ARG A 164 11.47 3.68 -12.31
N ARG A 165 12.31 4.46 -12.98
CA ARG A 165 13.60 4.03 -13.49
C ARG A 165 14.57 3.83 -12.32
N SER A 166 15.42 2.83 -12.44
CA SER A 166 16.48 2.53 -11.47
C SER A 166 17.59 1.75 -12.19
N ARG A 167 18.65 1.37 -11.46
CA ARG A 167 19.72 0.53 -12.01
C ARG A 167 19.21 -0.80 -12.59
N LEU A 168 18.09 -1.34 -12.10
CA LEU A 168 17.43 -2.51 -12.71
C LEU A 168 16.86 -2.26 -14.12
N SER A 169 16.92 -1.03 -14.60
CA SER A 169 16.43 -0.63 -15.93
C SER A 169 17.51 0.04 -16.77
N THR A 170 18.58 0.56 -16.14
CA THR A 170 19.66 1.28 -16.84
C THR A 170 20.96 0.49 -16.97
N ASP A 171 21.21 -0.48 -16.10
CA ASP A 171 22.32 -1.40 -16.23
C ASP A 171 21.92 -2.57 -17.15
N SER A 172 22.71 -2.85 -18.19
CA SER A 172 22.33 -3.80 -19.22
C SER A 172 22.17 -5.24 -18.72
N GLU A 173 23.01 -5.66 -17.77
CA GLU A 173 22.90 -7.01 -17.20
C GLU A 173 21.68 -7.09 -16.29
N LEU A 174 21.52 -6.10 -15.39
CA LEU A 174 20.37 -6.09 -14.49
C LEU A 174 19.04 -5.94 -15.24
N GLN A 175 19.01 -5.17 -16.32
CA GLN A 175 17.82 -5.01 -17.17
C GLN A 175 17.43 -6.34 -17.81
N ALA A 176 18.40 -7.08 -18.36
CA ALA A 176 18.15 -8.41 -18.94
C ALA A 176 17.63 -9.40 -17.89
N LEU A 177 18.21 -9.39 -16.68
CA LEU A 177 17.82 -10.29 -15.60
C LEU A 177 16.49 -9.92 -14.93
N ASN A 178 16.05 -8.65 -15.02
CA ASN A 178 14.91 -8.12 -14.28
C ASN A 178 13.90 -7.38 -15.18
N PRO A 179 13.31 -8.05 -16.19
CA PRO A 179 12.50 -7.37 -17.19
C PRO A 179 11.24 -6.74 -16.56
N LEU A 180 10.93 -5.54 -17.03
CA LEU A 180 9.71 -4.80 -16.71
C LEU A 180 8.69 -5.02 -17.84
N LEU A 181 7.52 -5.55 -17.52
CA LEU A 181 6.50 -5.92 -18.51
C LEU A 181 5.27 -5.04 -18.35
N LEU A 182 4.75 -4.55 -19.48
CA LEU A 182 3.50 -3.81 -19.58
C LEU A 182 2.49 -4.61 -20.40
N LEU A 183 1.39 -5.01 -19.77
CA LEU A 183 0.25 -5.60 -20.46
C LEU A 183 -0.54 -4.51 -21.16
N ASP A 184 -0.62 -4.60 -22.48
CA ASP A 184 -1.55 -3.81 -23.26
C ASP A 184 -2.87 -4.58 -23.40
N SER A 185 -3.84 -4.19 -22.57
CA SER A 185 -5.19 -4.75 -22.52
C SER A 185 -6.21 -3.64 -22.29
N GLU A 186 -7.45 -3.86 -22.74
CA GLU A 186 -8.56 -2.94 -22.51
C GLU A 186 -8.91 -2.81 -21.02
N ARG A 187 -8.67 -3.88 -20.24
CA ARG A 187 -9.02 -3.99 -18.83
C ARG A 187 -7.76 -4.14 -17.97
N PRO A 188 -7.41 -3.14 -17.13
CA PRO A 188 -6.24 -3.20 -16.26
C PRO A 188 -6.20 -4.41 -15.32
N GLU A 189 -7.36 -4.94 -14.93
CA GLU A 189 -7.46 -6.10 -14.05
C GLU A 189 -6.97 -7.42 -14.67
N ASP A 190 -6.85 -7.49 -16.01
CA ASP A 190 -6.41 -8.69 -16.75
C ASP A 190 -4.95 -9.06 -16.45
N VAL A 191 -4.18 -8.13 -15.88
CA VAL A 191 -2.82 -8.35 -15.40
C VAL A 191 -2.73 -9.50 -14.39
N LYS A 192 -3.71 -9.62 -13.47
CA LYS A 192 -3.66 -10.66 -12.43
C LYS A 192 -3.92 -12.07 -13.01
N PRO A 193 -4.98 -12.32 -13.81
CA PRO A 193 -5.18 -13.59 -14.49
C PRO A 193 -4.01 -13.99 -15.39
N LEU A 194 -3.49 -13.07 -16.21
CA LEU A 194 -2.38 -13.38 -17.12
C LEU A 194 -1.10 -13.72 -16.37
N ALA A 195 -0.78 -12.97 -15.32
CA ALA A 195 0.37 -13.27 -14.47
C ALA A 195 0.25 -14.65 -13.79
N ARG A 196 -0.95 -14.99 -13.29
CA ARG A 196 -1.19 -16.31 -12.69
C ARG A 196 -1.03 -17.44 -13.71
N ALA A 197 -1.61 -17.27 -14.89
CA ALA A 197 -1.52 -18.25 -15.97
C ALA A 197 -0.07 -18.50 -16.40
N PHE A 198 0.75 -17.45 -16.51
CA PHE A 198 2.18 -17.59 -16.78
C PHE A 198 2.90 -18.38 -15.69
N ALA A 199 2.70 -18.02 -14.42
CA ALA A 199 3.37 -18.70 -13.31
C ALA A 199 3.03 -20.20 -13.28
N ASP A 200 1.76 -20.55 -13.48
CA ASP A 200 1.31 -21.94 -13.50
C ASP A 200 1.86 -22.75 -14.67
N ALA A 201 1.85 -22.14 -15.87
CA ALA A 201 2.30 -22.82 -17.08
C ALA A 201 3.83 -23.00 -17.12
N ARG A 202 4.59 -22.10 -16.50
CA ARG A 202 6.04 -21.97 -16.76
C ARG A 202 6.93 -22.25 -15.55
N ALA A 203 6.43 -22.28 -14.31
CA ALA A 203 7.27 -22.49 -13.12
C ALA A 203 8.09 -23.79 -13.16
N ARG A 204 7.48 -24.90 -13.61
CA ARG A 204 8.13 -26.22 -13.76
C ARG A 204 9.28 -26.19 -14.78
N ALA A 205 9.05 -25.54 -15.92
CA ALA A 205 10.06 -25.38 -16.97
C ALA A 205 11.21 -24.48 -16.51
N TRP A 206 10.88 -23.34 -15.89
CA TRP A 206 11.85 -22.43 -15.29
C TRP A 206 12.78 -23.14 -14.32
N ALA A 207 12.22 -23.93 -13.40
CA ALA A 207 13.01 -24.65 -12.41
C ALA A 207 13.98 -25.66 -13.04
N ARG A 208 13.57 -26.38 -14.10
CA ARG A 208 14.44 -27.31 -14.82
C ARG A 208 15.57 -26.62 -15.57
N GLU A 209 15.29 -25.48 -16.19
CA GLU A 209 16.23 -24.82 -17.11
C GLU A 209 17.20 -23.87 -16.41
N THR A 210 16.80 -23.31 -15.27
CA THR A 210 17.60 -22.33 -14.52
C THR A 210 18.13 -22.86 -13.19
N GLY A 211 17.59 -23.99 -12.69
CA GLY A 211 17.83 -24.48 -11.33
C GLY A 211 17.13 -23.66 -10.24
N GLY A 212 16.55 -22.50 -10.57
CA GLY A 212 15.90 -21.59 -9.62
C GLY A 212 14.43 -21.91 -9.33
N ARG A 213 13.76 -20.98 -8.66
CA ARG A 213 12.33 -21.04 -8.35
C ARG A 213 11.62 -19.75 -8.76
N LEU A 214 10.47 -19.91 -9.40
CA LEU A 214 9.58 -18.80 -9.76
C LEU A 214 8.58 -18.58 -8.62
N TRP A 215 8.62 -17.42 -7.97
CA TRP A 215 7.72 -17.10 -6.87
C TRP A 215 6.66 -16.09 -7.29
N PHE A 216 5.40 -16.55 -7.37
CA PHE A 216 4.25 -15.68 -7.57
C PHE A 216 3.88 -14.96 -6.25
N SER A 217 4.41 -13.76 -6.02
CA SER A 217 4.46 -13.10 -4.70
C SER A 217 3.14 -12.40 -4.26
N LEU A 218 1.99 -12.88 -4.72
CA LEU A 218 0.66 -12.30 -4.45
C LEU A 218 -0.05 -12.99 -3.26
N GLU A 219 0.67 -13.23 -2.16
CA GLU A 219 0.09 -13.74 -0.91
C GLU A 219 -0.36 -12.58 0.00
N LEU A 220 -1.49 -12.76 0.68
CA LEU A 220 -2.11 -11.74 1.54
C LEU A 220 -1.21 -11.42 2.75
N GLU A 221 -0.68 -12.47 3.34
CA GLU A 221 0.11 -12.51 4.56
C GLU A 221 1.34 -11.61 4.45
N ASN A 222 1.92 -11.51 3.24
CA ASN A 222 3.06 -10.66 2.93
C ASN A 222 2.84 -9.20 3.32
N TYR A 223 1.62 -8.71 3.16
CA TYR A 223 1.27 -7.32 3.43
C TYR A 223 0.84 -7.14 4.87
N LEU A 224 0.08 -8.09 5.42
CA LEU A 224 -0.40 -8.02 6.80
C LEU A 224 0.74 -7.95 7.82
N ILE A 225 1.79 -8.75 7.62
CA ILE A 225 2.94 -8.76 8.53
C ILE A 225 3.65 -7.41 8.53
N ALA A 226 3.88 -6.81 7.37
CA ALA A 226 4.52 -5.51 7.26
C ALA A 226 3.66 -4.38 7.82
N ASP A 227 2.35 -4.43 7.60
CA ASP A 227 1.43 -3.39 8.02
C ASP A 227 1.09 -3.45 9.52
N ALA A 228 1.34 -4.58 10.20
CA ALA A 228 1.26 -4.69 11.66
C ALA A 228 2.23 -3.75 12.39
N ALA A 229 3.40 -3.48 11.79
CA ALA A 229 4.38 -2.57 12.37
C ALA A 229 3.87 -1.13 12.57
N ARG A 230 2.82 -0.73 11.84
CA ARG A 230 2.17 0.58 12.02
C ARG A 230 1.61 0.72 13.43
N ALA A 231 1.06 -0.36 14.00
CA ALA A 231 0.50 -0.36 15.34
C ALA A 231 1.59 -0.30 16.42
N PHE A 232 2.71 -1.00 16.22
CA PHE A 232 3.85 -0.94 17.14
C PHE A 232 4.48 0.46 17.16
N PHE A 233 4.63 1.07 15.99
CA PHE A 233 5.14 2.42 15.87
C PHE A 233 4.22 3.43 16.56
N GLU A 234 2.91 3.38 16.29
CA GLU A 234 1.96 4.23 17.01
C GLU A 234 2.01 4.00 18.52
N ASN A 235 1.99 2.75 18.99
CA ASN A 235 2.02 2.44 20.42
C ASN A 235 3.25 3.03 21.11
N ARG A 236 4.38 3.09 20.39
CA ARG A 236 5.62 3.71 20.88
C ARG A 236 5.55 5.24 20.94
N VAL A 237 4.87 5.89 19.99
CA VAL A 237 4.92 7.37 19.84
C VAL A 237 3.71 8.09 20.45
N ASP A 238 2.52 7.50 20.40
CA ASP A 238 1.26 8.06 20.90
C ASP A 238 0.25 6.95 21.29
N PRO A 239 0.49 6.22 22.40
CA PRO A 239 -0.38 5.13 22.85
C PRO A 239 -1.85 5.56 23.03
N CYS A 240 -2.80 4.70 22.67
CA CYS A 240 -4.24 5.04 22.62
C CYS A 240 -5.04 4.71 23.90
N ASP A 241 -4.43 4.10 24.93
CA ASP A 241 -5.14 3.42 26.03
C ASP A 241 -5.93 4.33 26.99
N HIS A 242 -5.72 5.64 26.96
CA HIS A 242 -6.28 6.56 27.95
C HIS A 242 -6.98 7.78 27.33
N GLY A 243 -7.30 7.75 26.04
CA GLY A 243 -7.89 8.86 25.30
C GLY A 243 -9.27 8.57 24.70
N PRO A 244 -9.92 9.60 24.10
CA PRO A 244 -11.06 9.37 23.23
C PRO A 244 -10.68 8.41 22.10
N ARG A 245 -11.65 7.60 21.65
CA ARG A 245 -11.45 6.63 20.58
C ARG A 245 -10.93 7.33 19.32
N ARG A 246 -9.73 6.96 18.90
CA ARG A 246 -9.06 7.48 17.71
C ARG A 246 -9.69 6.89 16.44
N LEU A 247 -9.67 7.66 15.36
CA LEU A 247 -10.07 7.23 14.02
C LEU A 247 -8.83 7.07 13.14
N HIS A 248 -8.66 5.91 12.52
CA HIS A 248 -7.62 5.67 11.52
C HIS A 248 -8.22 5.74 10.12
N ALA A 249 -7.81 6.74 9.34
CA ALA A 249 -8.27 6.96 7.99
C ALA A 249 -7.22 6.56 6.96
N HIS A 250 -7.64 5.84 5.93
CA HIS A 250 -6.74 5.44 4.84
C HIS A 250 -7.48 5.40 3.50
N ALA A 251 -6.85 5.93 2.45
CA ALA A 251 -7.27 5.68 1.07
C ALA A 251 -6.93 4.24 0.67
N VAL A 252 -7.95 3.44 0.36
CA VAL A 252 -7.81 1.98 0.24
C VAL A 252 -8.35 1.42 -1.08
N SER A 253 -7.55 0.54 -1.70
CA SER A 253 -8.01 -0.39 -2.74
C SER A 253 -8.46 -1.72 -2.12
N SER A 254 -7.73 -2.21 -1.11
CA SER A 254 -8.05 -3.46 -0.40
C SER A 254 -7.72 -3.40 1.08
N ALA A 255 -7.53 -2.21 1.65
CA ALA A 255 -7.33 -1.97 3.09
C ALA A 255 -6.29 -2.84 3.83
N PHE A 256 -5.27 -3.38 3.14
CA PHE A 256 -4.20 -4.15 3.80
C PHE A 256 -3.53 -3.35 4.93
N GLY A 257 -3.36 -2.05 4.73
CA GLY A 257 -2.77 -1.16 5.72
C GLY A 257 -3.53 -1.09 7.04
N LEU A 258 -4.85 -0.96 6.98
CA LEU A 258 -5.72 -0.93 8.16
C LEU A 258 -5.88 -2.33 8.77
N LEU A 259 -6.03 -3.36 7.93
CA LEU A 259 -6.15 -4.73 8.40
C LEU A 259 -4.87 -5.19 9.12
N GLY A 260 -3.71 -4.92 8.54
CA GLY A 260 -2.41 -5.20 9.16
C GLY A 260 -2.23 -4.42 10.46
N TYR A 261 -2.59 -3.13 10.49
CA TYR A 261 -2.60 -2.34 11.72
C TYR A 261 -3.43 -3.03 12.83
N HIS A 262 -4.65 -3.48 12.52
CA HIS A 262 -5.50 -4.21 13.48
C HIS A 262 -4.91 -5.56 13.91
N ARG A 263 -4.09 -6.21 13.08
CA ARG A 263 -3.33 -7.41 13.47
C ARG A 263 -2.20 -7.07 14.43
N GLY A 264 -1.47 -5.98 14.18
CA GLY A 264 -0.46 -5.47 15.11
C GLY A 264 -1.07 -5.10 16.47
N ARG A 265 -2.28 -4.52 16.47
CA ARG A 265 -3.05 -4.27 17.69
C ARG A 265 -3.37 -5.56 18.45
N THR A 266 -3.75 -6.64 17.77
CA THR A 266 -4.00 -7.94 18.42
C THR A 266 -2.74 -8.44 19.13
N VAL A 267 -1.57 -8.34 18.49
CA VAL A 267 -0.31 -8.75 19.11
C VAL A 267 0.01 -7.92 20.37
N LEU A 268 -0.20 -6.60 20.32
CA LEU A 268 -0.02 -5.71 21.50
C LEU A 268 -1.00 -6.02 22.63
N GLU A 269 -2.24 -6.40 22.29
CA GLU A 269 -3.26 -6.78 23.27
C GLU A 269 -2.91 -8.11 23.94
N GLU A 270 -2.45 -9.09 23.17
CA GLU A 270 -2.02 -10.40 23.68
C GLU A 270 -0.74 -10.30 24.54
N SER A 271 0.14 -9.34 24.27
CA SER A 271 1.32 -9.06 25.12
C SER A 271 1.01 -8.20 26.35
N GLY A 272 -0.20 -7.65 26.46
CA GLY A 272 -0.60 -6.74 27.53
C GLY A 272 -0.04 -5.32 27.40
N GLU A 273 0.54 -4.97 26.25
CA GLU A 273 1.06 -3.64 25.95
C GLU A 273 -0.03 -2.65 25.53
N SER A 274 -1.24 -3.14 25.22
CA SER A 274 -2.39 -2.28 24.96
C SER A 274 -3.73 -2.93 25.26
N SER A 275 -4.78 -2.13 25.41
CA SER A 275 -6.12 -2.59 25.80
C SER A 275 -7.03 -2.82 24.57
N PRO A 276 -7.84 -3.91 24.54
CA PRO A 276 -8.84 -4.13 23.50
C PRO A 276 -9.90 -3.02 23.42
N GLU A 277 -10.22 -2.39 24.56
CA GLU A 277 -11.23 -1.33 24.67
C GLU A 277 -10.78 -0.04 23.97
N SER A 278 -9.48 0.21 23.89
CA SER A 278 -8.88 1.39 23.26
C SER A 278 -8.69 1.25 21.75
N ARG A 279 -9.02 0.08 21.17
CA ARG A 279 -8.80 -0.20 19.76
C ARG A 279 -9.46 0.86 18.85
N PRO A 280 -8.70 1.50 17.93
CA PRO A 280 -9.22 2.58 17.11
C PRO A 280 -10.30 2.18 16.10
N ALA A 281 -11.14 3.16 15.76
CA ALA A 281 -12.10 3.07 14.66
C ALA A 281 -11.39 3.18 13.29
N SER A 282 -12.05 2.77 12.20
CA SER A 282 -11.48 2.83 10.85
C SER A 282 -12.35 3.57 9.85
N LEU A 283 -11.77 4.52 9.12
CA LEU A 283 -12.41 5.20 7.99
C LEU A 283 -11.81 4.70 6.67
N LEU A 284 -12.61 3.97 5.90
CA LEU A 284 -12.25 3.56 4.54
C LEU A 284 -12.50 4.73 3.59
N VAL A 285 -11.47 5.19 2.88
CA VAL A 285 -11.63 6.21 1.84
C VAL A 285 -11.40 5.58 0.47
N GLN A 286 -12.36 5.72 -0.44
CA GLN A 286 -12.28 5.22 -1.82
C GLN A 286 -12.70 6.30 -2.82
N HIS A 287 -12.56 6.02 -4.11
CA HIS A 287 -13.10 6.86 -5.18
C HIS A 287 -14.23 6.15 -5.92
N LEU A 288 -15.01 6.91 -6.69
CA LEU A 288 -16.30 6.46 -7.23
C LEU A 288 -16.20 5.31 -8.24
N ASN A 289 -15.09 5.18 -8.96
CA ASN A 289 -14.92 4.07 -9.89
C ASN A 289 -14.75 2.71 -9.17
N THR A 290 -14.16 2.65 -7.98
CA THR A 290 -14.05 1.40 -7.19
C THR A 290 -14.46 1.59 -5.71
N PRO A 291 -15.76 1.79 -5.42
CA PRO A 291 -16.27 2.00 -4.07
C PRO A 291 -16.60 0.68 -3.35
N ASP A 292 -16.05 -0.43 -3.83
CA ASP A 292 -16.38 -1.81 -3.44
C ASP A 292 -16.35 -2.06 -1.93
N MET A 293 -15.37 -1.54 -1.20
CA MET A 293 -15.31 -1.75 0.24
C MET A 293 -16.36 -0.92 0.99
N VAL A 294 -16.65 0.31 0.52
CA VAL A 294 -17.71 1.13 1.10
C VAL A 294 -19.09 0.50 0.85
N LEU A 295 -19.33 0.00 -0.37
CA LEU A 295 -20.54 -0.75 -0.70
C LEU A 295 -20.67 -2.03 0.15
N SER A 296 -19.58 -2.79 0.27
CA SER A 296 -19.55 -4.02 1.07
C SER A 296 -19.84 -3.75 2.55
N TRP A 297 -19.25 -2.70 3.12
CA TRP A 297 -19.48 -2.32 4.51
C TRP A 297 -20.95 -1.91 4.73
N LYS A 298 -21.48 -1.05 3.86
CA LYS A 298 -22.81 -0.47 4.04
C LYS A 298 -23.94 -1.43 3.74
N TYR A 299 -23.75 -2.30 2.75
CA TYR A 299 -24.83 -3.09 2.16
C TYR A 299 -24.57 -4.60 2.15
N GLY A 300 -23.41 -5.06 2.62
CA GLY A 300 -23.02 -6.47 2.53
C GLY A 300 -22.85 -6.96 1.09
N SER A 301 -22.66 -6.05 0.13
CA SER A 301 -22.61 -6.35 -1.31
C SER A 301 -21.68 -5.40 -2.05
N PHE A 302 -21.11 -5.85 -3.16
CA PHE A 302 -20.30 -5.04 -4.09
C PHE A 302 -21.13 -4.46 -5.25
N ASP A 303 -22.46 -4.56 -5.17
CA ASP A 303 -23.37 -4.17 -6.24
C ASP A 303 -23.41 -2.64 -6.42
N ARG A 304 -22.94 -2.18 -7.59
CA ARG A 304 -22.92 -0.77 -7.98
C ARG A 304 -24.33 -0.19 -8.18
N SER A 305 -25.36 -1.00 -8.33
CA SER A 305 -26.74 -0.49 -8.40
C SER A 305 -27.19 0.15 -7.07
N ARG A 306 -26.42 -0.03 -5.99
CA ARG A 306 -26.65 0.60 -4.68
C ARG A 306 -25.97 1.97 -4.52
N LEU A 307 -25.28 2.46 -5.55
CA LEU A 307 -24.84 3.85 -5.56
C LEU A 307 -26.05 4.80 -5.52
N PRO A 308 -25.93 5.97 -4.86
CA PRO A 308 -27.00 6.96 -4.87
C PRO A 308 -27.27 7.45 -6.30
N ARG A 309 -28.48 7.96 -6.53
CA ARG A 309 -28.84 8.50 -7.84
C ARG A 309 -28.26 9.89 -8.01
N TYR A 310 -27.46 10.07 -9.05
CA TYR A 310 -26.94 11.37 -9.45
C TYR A 310 -27.80 11.98 -10.55
N THR A 311 -28.08 13.27 -10.43
CA THR A 311 -28.74 14.06 -11.48
C THR A 311 -27.73 15.06 -12.05
N LEU A 312 -27.72 15.25 -13.37
CA LEU A 312 -26.91 16.29 -14.00
C LEU A 312 -27.50 17.65 -13.67
N ASP A 313 -26.74 18.47 -12.95
CA ASP A 313 -27.03 19.89 -12.79
C ASP A 313 -26.52 20.64 -14.03
N THR A 314 -27.46 21.14 -14.83
CA THR A 314 -27.15 21.84 -16.09
C THR A 314 -26.46 23.18 -15.89
N ALA A 315 -26.53 23.79 -14.69
CA ALA A 315 -25.88 25.08 -14.42
C ALA A 315 -24.39 24.90 -14.16
N THR A 316 -24.01 23.85 -13.46
CA THR A 316 -22.61 23.56 -13.10
C THR A 316 -21.95 22.53 -14.01
N GLY A 317 -22.73 21.73 -14.74
CA GLY A 317 -22.26 20.59 -15.51
C GLY A 317 -21.82 19.40 -14.64
N LEU A 318 -22.11 19.43 -13.34
CA LEU A 318 -21.76 18.38 -12.38
C LEU A 318 -22.93 17.42 -12.17
N HIS A 319 -22.59 16.18 -11.85
CA HIS A 319 -23.54 15.21 -11.34
C HIS A 319 -23.68 15.37 -9.82
N VAL A 320 -24.91 15.54 -9.32
CA VAL A 320 -25.18 15.87 -7.91
C VAL A 320 -26.09 14.84 -7.25
N GLN A 321 -25.82 14.54 -5.97
CA GLN A 321 -26.70 13.75 -5.09
C GLN A 321 -26.69 14.30 -3.65
N HIS A 322 -27.78 14.08 -2.91
CA HIS A 322 -27.92 14.49 -1.51
C HIS A 322 -28.48 13.37 -0.60
N GLU A 323 -28.64 12.16 -1.15
CA GLU A 323 -29.30 11.05 -0.47
C GLU A 323 -28.36 10.36 0.52
N ASP A 324 -27.10 10.21 0.15
CA ASP A 324 -26.15 9.40 0.90
C ASP A 324 -24.85 10.16 1.19
N PRO A 325 -24.58 10.53 2.46
CA PRO A 325 -23.37 11.27 2.82
C PRO A 325 -22.07 10.47 2.65
N SER A 326 -22.14 9.13 2.58
CA SER A 326 -20.96 8.27 2.34
C SER A 326 -20.44 8.36 0.91
N PHE A 327 -21.20 8.94 -0.02
CA PHE A 327 -20.79 9.11 -1.42
C PHE A 327 -20.60 10.59 -1.76
N PRO A 328 -19.86 10.91 -2.83
CA PRO A 328 -19.62 12.29 -3.20
C PRO A 328 -20.92 13.05 -3.39
N ARG A 329 -20.98 14.31 -2.95
CA ARG A 329 -22.14 15.16 -3.22
C ARG A 329 -22.15 15.60 -4.68
N THR A 330 -20.97 15.80 -5.25
CA THR A 330 -20.77 16.31 -6.61
C THR A 330 -19.63 15.56 -7.29
N VAL A 331 -19.84 15.13 -8.54
CA VAL A 331 -18.81 14.49 -9.37
C VAL A 331 -18.85 15.03 -10.80
N HIS A 332 -17.72 15.01 -11.51
CA HIS A 332 -17.71 15.34 -12.94
C HIS A 332 -18.31 14.20 -13.77
N ARG A 333 -17.97 12.95 -13.42
CA ARG A 333 -18.45 11.74 -14.08
C ARG A 333 -18.54 10.59 -13.08
N LEU A 334 -19.43 9.64 -13.33
CA LEU A 334 -19.63 8.47 -12.47
C LEU A 334 -18.54 7.39 -12.61
N ASP A 335 -17.76 7.45 -13.69
CA ASP A 335 -16.67 6.54 -14.04
C ASP A 335 -15.27 7.16 -13.80
N GLU A 336 -15.18 8.24 -13.02
CA GLU A 336 -13.92 8.93 -12.78
C GLU A 336 -12.89 8.09 -12.01
N VAL A 337 -11.69 8.00 -12.57
CA VAL A 337 -10.53 7.33 -11.97
C VAL A 337 -9.57 8.39 -11.47
N LEU A 338 -9.51 8.58 -10.16
CA LEU A 338 -8.59 9.53 -9.53
C LEU A 338 -7.17 8.96 -9.50
N ASP A 339 -7.04 7.67 -9.17
CA ASP A 339 -5.75 6.97 -9.14
C ASP A 339 -5.90 5.56 -9.72
N PRO A 340 -5.14 5.21 -10.78
CA PRO A 340 -5.26 3.91 -11.45
C PRO A 340 -4.78 2.72 -10.59
N THR A 341 -4.17 2.97 -9.42
CA THR A 341 -3.81 1.93 -8.44
C THR A 341 -5.04 1.33 -7.75
N PHE A 342 -6.17 2.02 -7.82
CA PHE A 342 -7.44 1.61 -7.21
C PHE A 342 -8.31 0.94 -8.28
N TYR A 343 -8.01 -0.34 -8.54
CA TYR A 343 -8.71 -1.14 -9.54
C TYR A 343 -9.25 -2.47 -8.98
N THR A 344 -9.08 -2.73 -7.68
CA THR A 344 -9.52 -4.00 -7.09
C THR A 344 -11.03 -4.00 -6.91
N GLN A 345 -11.70 -4.87 -7.65
CA GLN A 345 -13.10 -5.21 -7.41
C GLN A 345 -13.20 -6.37 -6.42
N ARG A 346 -14.21 -6.34 -5.56
CA ARG A 346 -14.48 -7.39 -4.53
C ARG A 346 -13.25 -7.76 -3.68
N PRO A 347 -12.65 -6.83 -2.92
CA PRO A 347 -11.44 -7.11 -2.15
C PRO A 347 -11.62 -8.25 -1.13
N ALA A 348 -10.67 -9.18 -1.08
CA ALA A 348 -10.72 -10.33 -0.15
C ALA A 348 -10.66 -9.92 1.34
N THR A 349 -10.23 -8.69 1.63
CA THR A 349 -10.16 -8.12 2.98
C THR A 349 -11.48 -7.54 3.46
N SER A 350 -12.46 -7.34 2.58
CA SER A 350 -13.73 -6.70 2.91
C SER A 350 -14.48 -7.37 4.08
N PRO A 351 -14.61 -8.71 4.16
CA PRO A 351 -15.30 -9.34 5.29
C PRO A 351 -14.64 -9.01 6.64
N ALA A 352 -13.31 -9.10 6.72
CA ALA A 352 -12.57 -8.81 7.94
C ALA A 352 -12.64 -7.32 8.33
N MET A 353 -12.57 -6.42 7.35
CA MET A 353 -12.72 -4.98 7.61
C MET A 353 -14.14 -4.62 8.03
N ASN A 354 -15.17 -5.25 7.44
CA ASN A 354 -16.56 -5.06 7.86
C ASN A 354 -16.75 -5.45 9.34
N GLU A 355 -16.19 -6.61 9.75
CA GLU A 355 -16.24 -7.05 11.15
C GLU A 355 -15.53 -6.07 12.08
N LEU A 356 -14.33 -5.61 11.71
CA LEU A 356 -13.56 -4.66 12.50
C LEU A 356 -14.28 -3.31 12.66
N ILE A 357 -14.85 -2.78 11.58
CA ILE A 357 -15.61 -1.52 11.63
C ILE A 357 -16.90 -1.72 12.45
N GLY A 358 -17.59 -2.85 12.29
CA GLY A 358 -18.77 -3.18 13.08
C GLY A 358 -18.49 -3.28 14.58
N ARG A 359 -17.33 -3.82 14.97
CA ARG A 359 -16.94 -4.01 16.38
C ARG A 359 -16.34 -2.75 17.02
N HIS A 360 -15.49 -2.03 16.30
CA HIS A 360 -14.68 -0.94 16.86
C HIS A 360 -15.11 0.46 16.39
N GLY A 361 -16.14 0.54 15.54
CA GLY A 361 -16.63 1.77 14.95
C GLY A 361 -15.82 2.21 13.74
N GLY A 362 -16.31 3.26 13.09
CA GLY A 362 -15.75 3.79 11.85
C GLY A 362 -16.81 3.91 10.76
N ALA A 363 -16.35 4.14 9.52
CA ALA A 363 -17.24 4.33 8.38
C ALA A 363 -16.52 4.04 7.06
N GLY A 364 -17.28 4.09 5.97
CA GLY A 364 -16.74 4.20 4.61
C GLY A 364 -17.19 5.50 3.96
N ILE A 365 -16.29 6.15 3.23
CA ILE A 365 -16.57 7.32 2.40
C ILE A 365 -15.92 7.19 1.02
N VAL A 366 -16.64 7.65 0.01
CA VAL A 366 -16.19 7.76 -1.37
C VAL A 366 -16.02 9.24 -1.69
N VAL A 367 -14.88 9.59 -2.29
CA VAL A 367 -14.56 10.96 -2.73
C VAL A 367 -14.52 11.05 -4.25
N SER A 368 -14.75 12.26 -4.76
CA SER A 368 -14.67 12.59 -6.18
C SER A 368 -13.48 13.45 -6.52
N LEU A 369 -13.16 13.57 -7.82
CA LEU A 369 -12.13 14.50 -8.27
C LEU A 369 -12.51 15.94 -7.91
N GLN A 370 -13.79 16.31 -8.10
CA GLN A 370 -14.30 17.62 -7.75
C GLN A 370 -14.09 17.93 -6.26
N GLU A 371 -14.45 17.00 -5.37
CA GLU A 371 -14.26 17.20 -3.92
C GLU A 371 -12.77 17.30 -3.56
N CYS A 372 -11.92 16.50 -4.18
CA CYS A 372 -10.47 16.58 -3.98
C CYS A 372 -9.90 17.92 -4.45
N LEU A 373 -10.37 18.46 -5.59
CA LEU A 373 -9.95 19.76 -6.10
C LEU A 373 -10.45 20.92 -5.22
N GLU A 374 -11.70 20.88 -4.76
CA GLU A 374 -12.26 21.86 -3.83
C GLU A 374 -11.50 21.91 -2.50
N ARG A 375 -11.10 20.73 -1.99
CA ARG A 375 -10.33 20.62 -0.74
C ARG A 375 -8.84 20.86 -0.93
N TYR A 376 -8.33 20.87 -2.16
CA TYR A 376 -6.90 20.89 -2.44
C TYR A 376 -6.15 22.03 -1.73
N PRO A 377 -6.62 23.29 -1.73
CA PRO A 377 -5.92 24.37 -1.04
C PRO A 377 -5.79 24.16 0.47
N LEU A 378 -6.83 23.60 1.10
CA LEU A 378 -6.81 23.28 2.53
C LEU A 378 -5.86 22.11 2.82
N VAL A 379 -5.93 21.05 2.00
CA VAL A 379 -5.04 19.88 2.11
C VAL A 379 -3.58 20.30 1.89
N PHE A 380 -3.32 21.17 0.93
CA PHE A 380 -2.01 21.77 0.68
C PHE A 380 -1.50 22.52 1.91
N GLY A 381 -2.35 23.36 2.54
CA GLY A 381 -2.02 24.06 3.78
C GLY A 381 -1.71 23.13 4.95
N LEU A 382 -2.49 22.07 5.14
CA LEU A 382 -2.26 21.06 6.19
C LEU A 382 -0.91 20.35 6.03
N LEU A 383 -0.44 20.16 4.79
CA LEU A 383 0.77 19.42 4.48
C LEU A 383 2.02 20.30 4.32
N ALA A 384 1.89 21.63 4.38
CA ALA A 384 2.95 22.59 4.03
C ALA A 384 4.25 22.37 4.83
N ASP A 385 4.11 22.04 6.12
CA ASP A 385 5.23 21.82 7.04
C ASP A 385 5.63 20.34 7.18
N THR A 386 5.10 19.48 6.31
CA THR A 386 5.42 18.05 6.30
C THR A 386 6.40 17.70 5.19
N ALA A 387 6.98 16.50 5.27
CA ALA A 387 7.76 15.94 4.17
C ALA A 387 6.89 15.54 2.95
N ALA A 388 5.57 15.41 3.14
CA ALA A 388 4.60 14.95 2.15
C ALA A 388 4.01 16.13 1.35
N ARG A 389 4.87 16.97 0.77
CA ARG A 389 4.44 18.17 0.04
C ARG A 389 3.63 17.82 -1.21
N LEU A 390 2.68 18.69 -1.51
CA LEU A 390 1.87 18.62 -2.73
C LEU A 390 2.41 19.60 -3.78
N PRO A 391 2.26 19.30 -5.09
CA PRO A 391 2.58 20.25 -6.14
C PRO A 391 1.62 21.44 -6.11
N ASP A 392 2.08 22.62 -6.57
CA ASP A 392 1.21 23.80 -6.68
C ASP A 392 0.07 23.57 -7.70
N ASP A 393 0.36 22.83 -8.78
CA ASP A 393 -0.63 22.43 -9.78
C ASP A 393 -1.10 20.98 -9.54
N PRO A 394 -2.34 20.75 -9.09
CA PRO A 394 -2.86 19.39 -8.83
C PRO A 394 -2.86 18.50 -10.06
N ARG A 395 -2.82 19.05 -11.28
CA ARG A 395 -2.78 18.28 -12.53
C ARG A 395 -1.47 17.52 -12.73
N THR A 396 -0.41 17.87 -12.00
CA THR A 396 0.87 17.16 -12.05
C THR A 396 0.94 16.00 -11.08
N LEU A 397 -0.02 15.88 -10.16
CA LEU A 397 -0.07 14.82 -9.16
C LEU A 397 -0.32 13.45 -9.81
N THR A 398 0.57 12.50 -9.56
CA THR A 398 0.48 11.13 -10.09
C THR A 398 -0.09 10.14 -9.06
N GLU A 399 0.10 10.43 -7.77
CA GLU A 399 -0.38 9.60 -6.66
C GLU A 399 -1.33 10.39 -5.78
N TRP A 400 -2.63 10.08 -5.86
CA TRP A 400 -3.70 10.85 -5.22
C TRP A 400 -4.07 10.32 -3.83
N SER A 401 -3.52 9.19 -3.37
CA SER A 401 -4.02 8.54 -2.15
C SER A 401 -3.99 9.41 -0.90
N LEU A 402 -2.98 10.25 -0.70
CA LEU A 402 -2.94 11.18 0.44
C LEU A 402 -4.02 12.28 0.34
N VAL A 403 -4.18 12.88 -0.84
CA VAL A 403 -5.22 13.89 -1.10
C VAL A 403 -6.61 13.28 -0.90
N MET A 404 -6.83 12.08 -1.42
CA MET A 404 -8.06 11.32 -1.20
C MET A 404 -8.31 11.09 0.28
N ALA A 405 -7.33 10.57 1.03
CA ALA A 405 -7.48 10.27 2.45
C ALA A 405 -7.83 11.52 3.27
N LEU A 406 -7.14 12.63 3.06
CA LEU A 406 -7.43 13.90 3.74
C LEU A 406 -8.79 14.46 3.33
N THR A 407 -9.11 14.47 2.03
CA THR A 407 -10.45 14.86 1.54
C THR A 407 -11.55 14.03 2.20
N GLY A 408 -11.36 12.71 2.28
CA GLY A 408 -12.30 11.78 2.91
C GLY A 408 -12.47 12.05 4.40
N VAL A 409 -11.40 12.35 5.13
CA VAL A 409 -11.47 12.75 6.54
C VAL A 409 -12.26 14.04 6.72
N LEU A 410 -11.90 15.10 5.98
CA LEU A 410 -12.57 16.40 6.06
C LEU A 410 -14.06 16.27 5.73
N ASN A 411 -14.40 15.51 4.68
CA ASN A 411 -15.77 15.25 4.29
C ASN A 411 -16.52 14.38 5.31
N ALA A 412 -15.89 13.36 5.90
CA ALA A 412 -16.52 12.52 6.92
C ALA A 412 -16.82 13.31 8.21
N ILE A 413 -15.93 14.23 8.59
CA ILE A 413 -16.17 15.16 9.70
C ILE A 413 -17.31 16.12 9.35
N ASP A 414 -17.29 16.72 8.16
CA ASP A 414 -18.30 17.71 7.75
C ASP A 414 -19.71 17.11 7.56
N ARG A 415 -19.79 15.80 7.36
CA ARG A 415 -21.03 15.04 7.12
C ARG A 415 -21.44 14.19 8.32
N ASP A 416 -20.80 14.39 9.47
CA ASP A 416 -21.08 13.69 10.73
C ASP A 416 -21.06 12.15 10.60
N LEU A 417 -20.16 11.62 9.75
CA LEU A 417 -20.02 10.17 9.53
C LEU A 417 -19.17 9.48 10.61
N VAL A 418 -18.37 10.25 11.36
CA VAL A 418 -17.39 9.74 12.32
C VAL A 418 -17.40 10.57 13.60
N GLY A 419 -17.14 9.92 14.75
CA GLY A 419 -17.18 10.56 16.06
C GLY A 419 -16.06 11.58 16.33
N ASP A 420 -16.14 12.28 17.47
CA ASP A 420 -15.33 13.46 17.80
C ASP A 420 -13.87 13.20 18.23
N GLY A 421 -13.40 11.96 18.09
CA GLY A 421 -12.05 11.58 18.47
C GLY A 421 -10.96 12.14 17.54
N PRO A 422 -9.68 12.05 17.96
CA PRO A 422 -8.54 12.42 17.13
C PRO A 422 -8.45 11.51 15.90
N VAL A 423 -7.89 12.03 14.81
CA VAL A 423 -7.80 11.32 13.53
C VAL A 423 -6.34 11.12 13.14
N VAL A 424 -5.98 9.88 12.83
CA VAL A 424 -4.70 9.52 12.21
C VAL A 424 -4.93 9.18 10.75
N VAL A 425 -4.29 9.93 9.87
CA VAL A 425 -4.31 9.72 8.43
C VAL A 425 -3.09 8.92 8.02
N HIS A 426 -3.30 7.76 7.42
CA HIS A 426 -2.22 6.93 6.88
C HIS A 426 -1.80 7.48 5.50
N GLY A 427 -0.68 8.18 5.45
CA GLY A 427 -0.08 8.69 4.22
C GLY A 427 0.58 7.57 3.41
N SER A 428 -0.15 6.97 2.46
CA SER A 428 0.33 5.83 1.68
C SER A 428 1.11 6.16 0.41
N GLY A 429 1.05 7.41 -0.04
CA GLY A 429 1.75 7.91 -1.21
C GLY A 429 1.35 9.33 -1.54
N THR A 430 2.34 10.12 -1.96
CA THR A 430 2.15 11.40 -2.63
C THR A 430 3.40 11.64 -3.48
N TYR A 431 3.20 11.87 -4.77
CA TYR A 431 4.27 12.26 -5.69
C TYR A 431 3.68 12.80 -6.99
N ALA A 432 4.37 13.77 -7.56
CA ALA A 432 4.04 14.44 -8.80
C ALA A 432 4.97 14.01 -9.94
N ARG A 433 4.58 14.38 -11.16
CA ARG A 433 5.44 14.30 -12.32
C ARG A 433 6.68 15.17 -12.10
N GLY A 434 7.85 14.55 -12.19
CA GLY A 434 9.14 15.22 -11.96
C GLY A 434 9.81 14.87 -10.64
N ASP A 435 9.09 14.25 -9.69
CA ASP A 435 9.67 13.79 -8.42
C ASP A 435 10.56 12.54 -8.57
N TYR A 436 10.52 11.90 -9.74
CA TYR A 436 11.25 10.68 -10.06
C TYR A 436 11.50 10.58 -11.56
N ASP A 437 12.50 9.78 -11.92
CA ASP A 437 12.76 9.39 -13.29
C ASP A 437 11.75 8.31 -13.73
N ALA A 438 10.90 8.64 -14.68
CA ALA A 438 9.97 7.68 -15.27
C ALA A 438 10.72 6.69 -16.18
N VAL A 439 10.17 5.47 -16.31
CA VAL A 439 10.69 4.48 -17.26
C VAL A 439 10.45 4.93 -18.71
N GLY A 440 11.48 4.84 -19.55
CA GLY A 440 11.40 5.09 -20.98
C GLY A 440 10.95 3.85 -21.76
N ALA A 441 10.60 4.03 -23.05
CA ALA A 441 10.14 2.94 -23.91
C ALA A 441 11.16 1.80 -24.09
N ALA A 442 12.46 2.09 -23.92
CA ALA A 442 13.52 1.09 -23.96
C ALA A 442 13.67 0.29 -22.64
N ASP A 443 13.03 0.73 -21.56
CA ASP A 443 13.18 0.15 -20.22
C ASP A 443 12.15 -0.97 -19.95
N TYR A 444 11.16 -1.19 -20.84
CA TYR A 444 10.10 -2.18 -20.66
C TYR A 444 9.76 -2.96 -21.94
N HIS A 445 9.06 -4.09 -21.78
CA HIS A 445 8.47 -4.86 -22.86
C HIS A 445 6.95 -4.78 -22.82
N VAL A 446 6.34 -4.45 -23.95
CA VAL A 446 4.89 -4.61 -24.12
C VAL A 446 4.60 -6.08 -24.38
N VAL A 447 3.60 -6.62 -23.68
CA VAL A 447 3.17 -8.02 -23.79
C VAL A 447 1.66 -8.09 -23.96
N HIS A 448 1.18 -9.15 -24.61
CA HIS A 448 -0.25 -9.41 -24.81
C HIS A 448 -0.66 -10.82 -24.37
N SER A 449 0.30 -11.72 -24.17
CA SER A 449 0.06 -13.14 -23.91
C SER A 449 1.06 -13.75 -22.91
N VAL A 450 0.78 -14.98 -22.47
CA VAL A 450 1.70 -15.78 -21.63
C VAL A 450 3.00 -16.06 -22.38
N GLU A 451 2.93 -16.25 -23.69
CA GLU A 451 4.06 -16.49 -24.58
C GLU A 451 4.98 -15.26 -24.66
N ASP A 452 4.42 -14.06 -24.77
CA ASP A 452 5.20 -12.81 -24.76
C ASP A 452 5.93 -12.62 -23.43
N VAL A 453 5.24 -12.90 -22.31
CA VAL A 453 5.86 -12.87 -20.98
C VAL A 453 7.01 -13.88 -20.90
N ALA A 454 6.80 -15.11 -21.37
CA ALA A 454 7.85 -16.12 -21.39
C ALA A 454 9.04 -15.69 -22.26
N ALA A 455 8.80 -15.16 -23.46
CA ALA A 455 9.84 -14.69 -24.36
C ALA A 455 10.67 -13.54 -23.74
N ALA A 456 10.04 -12.65 -22.97
CA ALA A 456 10.74 -11.58 -22.28
C ALA A 456 11.55 -12.06 -21.07
N VAL A 457 10.99 -12.99 -20.28
CA VAL A 457 11.62 -13.51 -19.05
C VAL A 457 12.78 -14.48 -19.33
N TRP A 458 12.77 -15.17 -20.48
CA TRP A 458 13.81 -16.13 -20.87
C TRP A 458 14.97 -15.55 -21.68
N LYS A 459 14.94 -14.26 -22.04
CA LYS A 459 16.08 -13.63 -22.73
C LYS A 459 17.29 -13.66 -21.79
N ARG A 460 18.35 -14.34 -22.26
CA ARG A 460 19.65 -14.44 -21.58
C ARG A 460 20.54 -13.29 -21.99
#